data_AF-W4RU49-F1
#
_entry.id   AF-W4RU49-F1
#
_cell.length_a   1.000
_cell.length_b   1.000
_cell.length_c   1.000
_cell.angle_alpha   90.00
_cell.angle_beta   90.00
_cell.angle_gamma   90.00
#
_symmetry.space_group_name_H-M   'P 1'
#
loop_
_entity.id
_entity.type
_entity.pdbx_description
1 polymer ?
#
loop_
_entity_poly.entity_id
_entity_poly.type
_entity_poly.pdbx_seq_one_letter_code
_entity_poly.pdbx_strand_id
1 'polypeptide(L)'
;MKSFTDELKKQADPIWRANFDHPFVQGIANGNLAFESFRYYVLQDSYYLSHFARIQAIGASRASDLFTTSRMAAHSMGTYEAELGLHENFLKQLEVTKQELDEFVPSPTAYAYTSHLYRVAASGSLAEIIAASCRATGFIMKLDNCLRSPRQMSKFIRNGFKHMAVNGSVNW
;
A
#
# COMPACT_ATOMS: atom_id res chain seq x y z
N MET A 1 17.42 10.19 -26.63
CA MET A 1 17.99 10.70 -25.37
C MET A 1 17.31 9.94 -24.24
N LYS A 2 18.04 9.33 -23.29
CA LYS A 2 17.41 8.65 -22.14
C LYS A 2 16.91 9.70 -21.15
N SER A 3 15.72 9.50 -20.59
CA SER A 3 15.20 10.42 -19.57
C SER A 3 15.88 10.17 -18.22
N PHE A 4 15.90 11.18 -17.35
CA PHE A 4 16.37 11.04 -15.97
C PHE A 4 15.64 9.91 -15.22
N THR A 5 14.34 9.76 -15.48
CA THR A 5 13.52 8.70 -14.89
C THR A 5 13.94 7.29 -15.35
N ASP A 6 14.44 7.15 -16.58
CA ASP A 6 14.96 5.86 -17.08
C ASP A 6 16.25 5.46 -16.36
N GLU A 7 17.08 6.44 -16.01
CA GLU A 7 18.31 6.21 -15.26
C GLU A 7 18.02 5.79 -13.82
N LEU A 8 17.11 6.49 -13.13
CA LEU A 8 16.66 6.10 -11.79
C LEU A 8 16.02 4.71 -11.78
N LYS A 9 15.17 4.40 -12.78
CA LYS A 9 14.58 3.07 -12.93
C LYS A 9 15.66 1.99 -13.08
N LYS A 10 16.67 2.22 -13.92
CA LYS A 10 17.76 1.25 -14.12
C LYS A 10 18.52 0.98 -12.82
N GLN A 11 18.78 2.01 -12.02
CA GLN A 11 19.47 1.85 -10.73
C GLN A 11 18.60 1.10 -9.70
N ALA A 12 17.29 1.35 -9.68
CA ALA A 12 16.36 0.71 -8.75
C ALA A 12 15.92 -0.70 -9.19
N ASP A 13 16.17 -1.10 -10.44
CA ASP A 13 15.67 -2.34 -11.05
C ASP A 13 16.00 -3.62 -10.25
N PRO A 14 17.20 -3.82 -9.68
CA PRO A 14 17.49 -5.01 -8.88
C PRO A 14 16.61 -5.12 -7.64
N ILE A 15 16.42 -3.99 -6.92
CA ILE A 15 15.56 -3.92 -5.74
C ILE A 15 14.09 -4.10 -6.15
N TRP A 16 13.72 -3.50 -7.28
CA TRP A 16 12.37 -3.61 -7.83
C TRP A 16 11.99 -5.06 -8.15
N ARG A 17 12.88 -5.82 -8.80
CA ARG A 17 12.68 -7.24 -9.10
C ARG A 17 12.62 -8.08 -7.83
N ALA A 18 13.51 -7.84 -6.88
CA ALA A 18 13.51 -8.54 -5.60
C ALA A 18 12.18 -8.41 -4.83
N ASN A 19 11.48 -7.28 -4.95
CA ASN A 19 10.14 -7.13 -4.36
C ASN A 19 9.11 -8.10 -4.98
N PHE A 20 9.18 -8.38 -6.29
CA PHE A 20 8.26 -9.34 -6.92
C PHE A 20 8.57 -10.77 -6.54
N ASP A 21 9.84 -11.10 -6.35
CA ASP A 21 10.28 -12.44 -5.93
C ASP A 21 10.10 -12.67 -4.42
N HIS A 22 9.67 -11.64 -3.67
CA HIS A 22 9.48 -11.75 -2.23
C HIS A 22 8.38 -12.78 -1.89
N PRO A 23 8.59 -13.68 -0.91
CA PRO A 23 7.63 -14.74 -0.56
C PRO A 23 6.23 -14.22 -0.25
N PHE A 24 6.11 -13.01 0.29
CA PHE A 24 4.82 -12.36 0.52
C PHE A 24 4.07 -12.06 -0.78
N VAL A 25 4.73 -11.47 -1.77
CA VAL A 25 4.11 -11.08 -3.06
C VAL A 25 3.78 -12.33 -3.87
N GLN A 26 4.69 -13.30 -3.91
CA GLN A 26 4.42 -14.62 -4.48
C GLN A 26 3.28 -15.33 -3.71
N GLY A 27 3.23 -15.13 -2.39
CA GLY A 27 2.19 -15.64 -1.51
C GLY A 27 0.79 -15.17 -1.89
N ILE A 28 0.66 -13.87 -2.13
CA ILE A 28 -0.56 -13.24 -2.62
C ILE A 28 -0.90 -13.76 -4.02
N ALA A 29 0.07 -13.73 -4.94
CA ALA A 29 -0.13 -14.13 -6.34
C ALA A 29 -0.54 -15.60 -6.52
N ASN A 30 -0.12 -16.48 -5.60
CA ASN A 30 -0.47 -17.90 -5.65
C ASN A 30 -1.67 -18.25 -4.75
N GLY A 31 -2.09 -17.33 -3.88
CA GLY A 31 -3.19 -17.52 -2.93
C GLY A 31 -2.87 -18.51 -1.81
N ASN A 32 -1.59 -18.64 -1.43
CA ASN A 32 -1.09 -19.51 -0.37
C ASN A 32 -0.51 -18.73 0.83
N LEU A 33 -0.63 -17.40 0.84
CA LEU A 33 -0.21 -16.58 1.98
C LEU A 33 -1.07 -16.89 3.22
N ALA A 34 -0.43 -17.00 4.38
CA ALA A 34 -1.12 -17.17 5.65
C ALA A 34 -2.04 -15.98 5.92
N PHE A 35 -3.25 -16.26 6.42
CA PHE A 35 -4.27 -15.25 6.71
C PHE A 35 -3.75 -14.16 7.66
N GLU A 36 -3.07 -14.55 8.74
CA GLU A 36 -2.49 -13.61 9.71
C GLU A 36 -1.45 -12.68 9.08
N SER A 37 -0.63 -13.17 8.15
CA SER A 37 0.35 -12.35 7.44
C SER A 37 -0.33 -11.32 6.54
N PHE A 38 -1.43 -11.70 5.89
CA PHE A 38 -2.23 -10.79 5.07
C PHE A 38 -2.95 -9.75 5.92
N ARG A 39 -3.58 -10.18 7.02
CA ARG A 39 -4.23 -9.30 8.00
C ARG A 39 -3.25 -8.26 8.54
N TYR A 40 -2.06 -8.71 8.97
CA TYR A 40 -0.99 -7.83 9.41
C TYR A 40 -0.60 -6.80 8.35
N TYR A 41 -0.42 -7.24 7.09
CA TYR A 41 -0.08 -6.34 5.99
C TYR A 41 -1.16 -5.27 5.76
N VAL A 42 -2.43 -5.64 5.72
CA VAL A 42 -3.54 -4.70 5.46
C VAL A 42 -3.60 -3.59 6.53
N LEU A 43 -3.36 -3.93 7.80
CA LEU A 43 -3.31 -2.93 8.87
C LEU A 43 -2.12 -1.96 8.70
N GLN A 44 -0.95 -2.47 8.31
CA GLN A 44 0.23 -1.63 8.06
C GLN A 44 0.06 -0.76 6.80
N ASP A 45 -0.59 -1.29 5.77
CA ASP A 45 -0.85 -0.58 4.52
C ASP A 45 -1.88 0.54 4.71
N SER A 46 -2.93 0.30 5.52
CA SER A 46 -3.87 1.33 5.99
C SER A 46 -3.13 2.53 6.62
N TYR A 47 -2.28 2.25 7.61
CA TYR A 47 -1.46 3.27 8.25
C TYR A 47 -0.61 4.04 7.23
N TYR A 48 0.08 3.31 6.34
CA TYR A 48 0.91 3.91 5.29
C TYR A 48 0.11 4.82 4.34
N LEU A 49 -1.03 4.36 3.81
CA LEU A 49 -1.86 5.09 2.85
C LEU A 49 -2.42 6.38 3.45
N SER A 50 -2.85 6.35 4.71
CA SER A 50 -3.36 7.54 5.41
C SER A 50 -2.28 8.64 5.52
N HIS A 51 -1.02 8.26 5.68
CA HIS A 51 0.10 9.20 5.70
C HIS A 51 0.51 9.61 4.29
N PHE A 52 0.49 8.68 3.34
CA PHE A 52 0.84 8.93 1.94
C PHE A 52 -0.09 9.97 1.30
N ALA A 53 -1.40 9.91 1.55
CA ALA A 53 -2.35 10.92 1.11
C ALA A 53 -1.97 12.33 1.64
N ARG A 54 -1.63 12.44 2.93
CA ARG A 54 -1.20 13.71 3.54
C ARG A 54 0.08 14.26 2.88
N ILE A 55 1.03 13.38 2.55
CA ILE A 55 2.28 13.78 1.86
C ILE A 55 1.99 14.29 0.44
N GLN A 56 1.05 13.67 -0.28
CA GLN A 56 0.61 14.16 -1.59
C GLN A 56 -0.07 15.52 -1.49
N ALA A 57 -0.90 15.74 -0.46
CA ALA A 57 -1.49 17.04 -0.17
C ALA A 57 -0.42 18.11 0.16
N ILE A 58 0.61 17.78 0.94
CA ILE A 58 1.77 18.67 1.16
C ILE A 58 2.44 18.98 -0.19
N GLY A 59 2.64 17.98 -1.05
CA GLY A 59 3.17 18.19 -2.40
C GLY A 59 2.32 19.18 -3.21
N ALA A 60 1.00 19.10 -3.13
CA ALA A 60 0.11 20.06 -3.80
C ALA A 60 0.35 21.51 -3.34
N SER A 61 0.59 21.71 -2.04
CA SER A 61 0.90 23.04 -1.46
C SER A 61 2.25 23.61 -1.89
N ARG A 62 3.16 22.76 -2.39
CA ARG A 62 4.52 23.12 -2.83
C ARG A 62 4.63 23.32 -4.34
N ALA A 63 3.56 23.11 -5.08
CA ALA A 63 3.54 23.32 -6.51
C ALA A 63 3.60 24.80 -6.88
N SER A 64 4.34 25.11 -7.94
CA SER A 64 4.50 26.47 -8.46
C SER A 64 3.36 26.94 -9.38
N ASP A 65 2.51 26.01 -9.83
CA ASP A 65 1.44 26.27 -10.78
C ASP A 65 0.17 25.49 -10.41
N LEU A 66 -0.97 26.06 -10.79
CA LEU A 66 -2.29 25.54 -10.42
C LEU A 66 -2.57 24.15 -11.04
N PHE A 67 -2.03 23.87 -12.23
CA PHE A 67 -2.21 22.58 -12.88
C PHE A 67 -1.55 21.48 -12.05
N THR A 68 -0.30 21.67 -11.64
CA THR A 68 0.43 20.72 -10.79
C THR A 68 -0.21 20.59 -9.40
N THR A 69 -0.65 21.69 -8.78
CA THR A 69 -1.42 21.65 -7.53
C THR A 69 -2.65 20.77 -7.65
N SER A 70 -3.46 20.96 -8.71
CA SER A 70 -4.68 20.18 -8.95
C SER A 70 -4.38 18.69 -9.13
N ARG A 71 -3.30 18.34 -9.86
CA ARG A 71 -2.88 16.94 -10.04
C ARG A 71 -2.46 16.28 -8.73
N MET A 72 -1.64 16.95 -7.91
CA MET A 72 -1.21 16.41 -6.62
C MET A 72 -2.37 16.26 -5.64
N ALA A 73 -3.31 17.21 -5.61
CA ALA A 73 -4.52 17.10 -4.81
C ALA A 73 -5.41 15.93 -5.26
N ALA A 74 -5.55 15.72 -6.57
CA ALA A 74 -6.28 14.58 -7.12
C ALA A 74 -5.62 13.24 -6.74
N HIS A 75 -4.28 13.17 -6.70
CA HIS A 75 -3.58 11.98 -6.21
C HIS A 75 -3.89 11.71 -4.73
N SER A 76 -3.89 12.75 -3.88
CA SER A 76 -4.28 12.62 -2.46
C SER A 76 -5.69 12.07 -2.30
N MET A 77 -6.64 12.56 -3.11
CA MET A 77 -8.02 12.09 -3.10
C MET A 77 -8.12 10.63 -3.57
N GLY A 78 -7.44 10.27 -4.67
CA GLY A 78 -7.44 8.90 -5.16
C GLY A 78 -6.83 7.89 -4.18
N THR A 79 -5.83 8.31 -3.39
CA THR A 79 -5.28 7.47 -2.31
C THR A 79 -6.32 7.19 -1.23
N TYR A 80 -7.08 8.22 -0.82
CA TYR A 80 -8.17 8.06 0.16
C TYR A 80 -9.30 7.16 -0.38
N GLU A 81 -9.70 7.35 -1.64
CA GLU A 81 -10.74 6.51 -2.25
C GLU A 81 -10.32 5.04 -2.33
N ALA A 82 -9.05 4.79 -2.66
CA ALA A 82 -8.49 3.43 -2.67
C ALA A 82 -8.48 2.81 -1.27
N GLU A 83 -8.12 3.60 -0.25
CA GLU A 83 -8.15 3.19 1.16
C GLU A 83 -9.57 2.85 1.61
N LEU A 84 -10.57 3.68 1.27
CA LEU A 84 -11.97 3.47 1.66
C LEU A 84 -12.52 2.17 1.06
N GLY A 85 -12.23 1.91 -0.22
CA GLY A 85 -12.62 0.69 -0.90
C GLY A 85 -11.98 -0.58 -0.31
N LEU A 86 -10.75 -0.47 0.19
CA LEU A 86 -10.05 -1.53 0.92
C LEU A 86 -10.62 -1.71 2.33
N HIS A 87 -10.80 -0.63 3.10
CA HIS A 87 -11.26 -0.71 4.49
C HIS A 87 -12.66 -1.29 4.64
N GLU A 88 -13.62 -0.85 3.83
CA GLU A 88 -15.02 -1.26 4.01
C GLU A 88 -15.25 -2.74 3.72
N ASN A 89 -14.51 -3.29 2.76
CA ASN A 89 -14.67 -4.68 2.33
C ASN A 89 -13.74 -5.63 3.08
N PHE A 90 -12.47 -5.26 3.30
CA PHE A 90 -11.49 -6.17 3.87
C PHE A 90 -11.54 -6.20 5.40
N LEU A 91 -11.73 -5.09 6.11
CA LEU A 91 -11.70 -5.13 7.59
C LEU A 91 -12.82 -5.99 8.16
N LYS A 92 -14.00 -5.99 7.52
CA LYS A 92 -15.11 -6.88 7.88
C LYS A 92 -14.77 -8.35 7.62
N GLN A 93 -14.11 -8.64 6.50
CA GLN A 93 -13.68 -10.01 6.15
C GLN A 93 -12.50 -10.51 6.97
N LEU A 94 -11.70 -9.59 7.52
CA LEU A 94 -10.52 -9.87 8.34
C LEU A 94 -10.83 -9.88 9.84
N GLU A 95 -12.11 -9.72 10.21
CA GLU A 95 -12.60 -9.70 11.59
C GLU A 95 -11.83 -8.72 12.49
N VAL A 96 -11.38 -7.60 11.92
CA VAL A 96 -10.65 -6.57 12.67
C VAL A 96 -11.64 -5.79 13.52
N THR A 97 -11.43 -5.80 14.82
CA THR A 97 -12.26 -5.04 15.76
C THR A 97 -11.85 -3.58 15.79
N LYS A 98 -12.77 -2.69 16.19
CA LYS A 98 -12.46 -1.27 16.38
C LYS A 98 -11.38 -1.06 17.44
N GLN A 99 -11.38 -1.87 18.50
CA GLN A 99 -10.37 -1.81 19.56
C GLN A 99 -8.97 -2.11 19.02
N GLU A 100 -8.82 -3.11 18.16
CA GLU A 100 -7.53 -3.42 17.53
C GLU A 100 -7.02 -2.31 16.59
N LEU A 101 -7.93 -1.56 15.96
CA LEU A 101 -7.56 -0.36 15.19
C LEU A 101 -7.11 0.77 16.10
N ASP A 102 -7.78 0.97 17.24
CA ASP A 102 -7.45 2.02 18.21
C ASP A 102 -6.11 1.71 18.93
N GLU A 103 -5.80 0.43 19.17
CA GLU A 103 -4.55 -0.05 19.77
C GLU A 103 -3.44 -0.33 18.75
N PHE A 104 -3.71 -0.11 17.46
CA PHE A 104 -2.77 -0.43 16.39
C PHE A 104 -1.45 0.32 16.52
N VAL A 105 -0.34 -0.41 16.51
CA VAL A 105 1.01 0.14 16.49
C VAL A 105 1.67 -0.17 15.14
N PRO A 106 2.15 0.85 14.40
CA PRO A 106 2.84 0.61 13.15
C PRO A 106 4.17 -0.11 13.40
N SER A 107 4.54 -0.97 12.47
CA SER A 107 5.85 -1.62 12.49
C SER A 107 6.98 -0.57 12.40
N PRO A 108 8.17 -0.86 12.97
CA PRO A 108 9.32 0.03 12.84
C PRO A 108 9.64 0.37 11.37
N THR A 109 9.44 -0.57 10.46
CA THR A 109 9.64 -0.38 9.02
C THR A 109 8.63 0.56 8.41
N ALA A 110 7.33 0.37 8.69
CA ALA A 110 6.27 1.25 8.20
C ALA A 110 6.46 2.68 8.73
N TYR A 111 6.75 2.81 10.03
CA TYR A 111 7.04 4.10 10.66
C TYR A 111 8.30 4.77 10.09
N ALA A 112 9.38 4.02 9.88
CA ALA A 112 10.61 4.57 9.29
C ALA A 112 10.38 5.09 7.88
N TYR A 113 9.58 4.37 7.08
CA TYR A 113 9.27 4.79 5.72
C TYR A 113 8.39 6.04 5.69
N THR A 114 7.28 6.08 6.44
CA THR A 114 6.43 7.28 6.52
C THR A 114 7.21 8.48 7.07
N SER A 115 8.03 8.27 8.10
CA SER A 115 8.92 9.32 8.65
C SER A 115 9.91 9.85 7.63
N HIS A 116 10.48 8.99 6.78
CA HIS A 116 11.34 9.43 5.69
C HIS A 116 10.57 10.30 4.70
N LEU A 117 9.38 9.90 4.28
CA LEU A 117 8.56 10.68 3.35
C LEU A 117 8.17 12.04 3.94
N TYR A 118 7.81 12.11 5.23
CA TYR A 118 7.54 13.38 5.89
C TYR A 118 8.76 14.29 5.98
N ARG A 119 9.95 13.73 6.25
CA ARG A 119 11.19 14.52 6.22
C ARG A 119 11.44 15.12 4.83
N VAL A 120 11.29 14.32 3.78
CA VAL A 120 11.40 14.79 2.39
C VAL A 120 10.35 15.88 2.10
N ALA A 121 9.12 15.70 2.55
CA ALA A 121 8.05 16.68 2.36
C ALA A 121 8.29 17.99 3.14
N ALA A 122 8.92 17.91 4.30
CA ALA A 122 9.22 19.07 5.13
C ALA A 122 10.39 19.90 4.57
N SER A 123 11.52 19.26 4.26
CA SER A 123 12.77 19.94 3.89
C SER A 123 13.06 20.01 2.40
N GLY A 124 12.38 19.20 1.58
CA GLY A 124 12.66 19.06 0.16
C GLY A 124 11.79 19.92 -0.75
N SER A 125 12.17 19.91 -2.02
CA SER A 125 11.44 20.45 -3.16
C SER A 125 10.30 19.52 -3.61
N LEU A 126 9.40 20.06 -4.43
CA LEU A 126 8.34 19.26 -5.06
C LEU A 126 8.90 18.06 -5.86
N ALA A 127 10.03 18.25 -6.54
CA ALA A 127 10.68 17.18 -7.30
C ALA A 127 11.12 16.03 -6.40
N GLU A 128 11.66 16.32 -5.22
CA GLU A 128 12.06 15.31 -4.23
C GLU A 128 10.85 14.59 -3.62
N ILE A 129 9.76 15.30 -3.35
CA ILE A 129 8.50 14.71 -2.90
C ILE A 129 7.96 13.73 -3.95
N ILE A 130 7.93 14.14 -5.22
CA ILE A 130 7.49 13.29 -6.33
C ILE A 130 8.43 12.09 -6.49
N ALA A 131 9.75 12.29 -6.45
CA ALA A 131 10.73 11.21 -6.58
C ALA A 131 10.58 10.16 -5.47
N ALA A 132 10.42 10.59 -4.22
CA ALA A 132 10.21 9.71 -3.07
C ALA A 132 8.87 8.95 -3.18
N SER A 133 7.82 9.61 -3.69
CA SER A 133 6.47 9.04 -3.85
C SER A 133 6.36 8.08 -5.04
N CYS A 134 7.09 8.33 -6.13
CA CYS A 134 6.98 7.59 -7.39
C CYS A 134 7.30 6.10 -7.25
N ARG A 135 8.23 5.75 -6.35
CA ARG A 135 8.58 4.35 -6.03
C ARG A 135 7.41 3.57 -5.43
N ALA A 136 6.64 4.19 -4.54
CA ALA A 136 5.47 3.55 -3.93
C ALA A 136 4.30 3.43 -4.90
N THR A 137 3.99 4.50 -5.63
CA THR A 137 2.83 4.52 -6.56
C THR A 137 2.96 3.48 -7.67
N GLY A 138 4.16 3.29 -8.23
CA GLY A 138 4.39 2.26 -9.24
C GLY A 138 4.21 0.82 -8.72
N PHE A 139 4.50 0.59 -7.43
CA PHE A 139 4.47 -0.75 -6.83
C PHE A 139 3.04 -1.10 -6.46
N ILE A 140 2.34 -0.14 -5.84
CA ILE A 140 0.93 -0.24 -5.48
C ILE A 140 0.08 -0.51 -6.73
N MET A 141 0.21 0.25 -7.82
CA MET A 141 -0.57 -0.03 -9.05
C MET A 141 -0.34 -1.43 -9.61
N LYS A 142 0.85 -2.01 -9.44
CA LYS A 142 1.15 -3.35 -9.95
C LYS A 142 0.62 -4.44 -9.03
N LEU A 143 0.70 -4.25 -7.71
CA LEU A 143 0.05 -5.09 -6.70
C LEU A 143 -1.47 -5.06 -6.82
N ASP A 144 -2.06 -3.88 -7.03
CA ASP A 144 -3.51 -3.71 -7.19
C ASP A 144 -4.03 -4.48 -8.41
N ASN A 145 -3.27 -4.49 -9.51
CA ASN A 145 -3.57 -5.31 -10.67
C ASN A 145 -3.51 -6.83 -10.38
N CYS A 146 -2.64 -7.27 -9.46
CA CYS A 146 -2.62 -8.66 -9.00
C CYS A 146 -3.83 -8.97 -8.10
N LEU A 147 -4.19 -8.06 -7.18
CA LEU A 147 -5.29 -8.21 -6.22
C LEU A 147 -6.68 -8.10 -6.84
N ARG A 148 -6.85 -7.30 -7.91
CA ARG A 148 -8.13 -7.10 -8.61
C ARG A 148 -8.60 -8.29 -9.44
N SER A 149 -7.82 -9.37 -9.54
CA SER A 149 -8.28 -10.61 -10.20
C SER A 149 -9.40 -11.27 -9.37
N PRO A 150 -10.65 -11.30 -9.86
CA PRO A 150 -11.79 -11.84 -9.08
C PRO A 150 -11.61 -13.32 -8.73
N ARG A 151 -10.83 -14.05 -9.54
CA ARG A 151 -10.49 -15.47 -9.32
C ARG A 151 -9.48 -15.66 -8.19
N GLN A 152 -8.57 -14.72 -7.96
CA GLN A 152 -7.56 -14.86 -6.91
C GLN A 152 -8.09 -14.43 -5.55
N MET A 153 -8.86 -13.34 -5.52
CA MET A 153 -9.51 -12.88 -4.29
C MET A 153 -10.50 -13.93 -3.75
N SER A 154 -11.34 -14.49 -4.61
CA SER A 154 -12.26 -15.56 -4.21
C SER A 154 -11.56 -16.86 -3.80
N LYS A 155 -10.39 -17.17 -4.39
CA LYS A 155 -9.57 -18.34 -4.02
C LYS A 155 -8.83 -18.11 -2.70
N PHE A 156 -8.37 -16.89 -2.44
CA PHE A 156 -7.73 -16.49 -1.18
C PHE A 156 -8.73 -16.50 -0.03
N ILE A 157 -9.90 -15.87 -0.21
CA ILE A 157 -10.99 -15.91 0.76
C ILE A 157 -11.43 -17.37 0.99
N ARG A 158 -11.69 -18.16 -0.06
CA ARG A 158 -12.06 -19.58 0.11
C ARG A 158 -11.01 -20.43 0.81
N ASN A 159 -9.72 -20.21 0.54
CA ASN A 159 -8.64 -21.00 1.13
C ASN A 159 -8.32 -20.55 2.56
N GLY A 160 -8.39 -19.25 2.86
CA GLY A 160 -8.30 -18.70 4.22
C GLY A 160 -9.43 -19.19 5.12
N PHE A 161 -10.67 -19.17 4.62
CA PHE A 161 -11.84 -19.73 5.33
C PHE A 161 -11.77 -21.26 5.49
N LYS A 162 -11.19 -21.99 4.53
CA LYS A 162 -10.95 -23.43 4.70
C LYS A 162 -9.98 -23.75 5.83
N HIS A 163 -8.96 -22.93 6.08
CA HIS A 163 -8.05 -23.15 7.20
C HIS A 163 -8.72 -22.89 8.57
N MET A 164 -9.68 -21.96 8.66
CA MET A 164 -10.50 -21.78 9.86
C MET A 164 -11.50 -22.95 10.07
N ALA A 165 -12.10 -23.46 8.99
CA ALA A 165 -13.02 -24.60 9.08
C ALA A 165 -12.33 -25.92 9.47
N VAL A 166 -11.03 -26.06 9.21
CA VAL A 166 -10.26 -27.27 9.53
C VAL A 166 -9.65 -27.24 10.93
N ASN A 167 -9.46 -26.06 11.54
CA ASN A 167 -8.91 -25.91 12.90
C ASN A 167 -9.97 -25.74 14.01
N GLY A 168 -11.24 -26.04 13.70
CA GLY A 168 -12.24 -26.52 14.66
C GLY A 168 -12.51 -25.64 15.88
N SER A 169 -13.49 -24.74 15.77
CA SER A 169 -14.54 -24.56 16.78
C SER A 169 -15.52 -23.44 16.43
N VAL A 170 -16.46 -23.67 15.50
CA VAL A 170 -17.82 -23.12 15.59
C VAL A 170 -18.77 -24.09 14.86
N ASN A 171 -19.56 -24.85 15.60
CA ASN A 171 -20.76 -25.49 15.08
C ASN A 171 -21.82 -24.38 14.91
N TRP A 172 -22.48 -24.36 13.76
CA TRP A 172 -23.60 -23.48 13.41
C TRP A 172 -24.68 -23.42 14.48
#